data_AF-A0A1E3WGF0-F1
#
_entry.id   AF-A0A1E3WGF0-F1
#
_cell.length_a   1.000
_cell.length_b   1.000
_cell.length_c   1.000
_cell.angle_alpha   90.00
_cell.angle_beta   90.00
_cell.angle_gamma   90.00
#
_symmetry.space_group_name_H-M   'P 1'
#
loop_
_entity.id
_entity.type
_entity.pdbx_description
1 polymer ?
#
loop_
_entity_poly.entity_id
_entity_poly.type
_entity_poly.pdbx_seq_one_letter_code
_entity_poly.pdbx_strand_id
1 'polypeptide(L)'
;MQSLLELMFKELFDFKMVQTDPNFANYLYVEQTRQIGLLDFGATREYSDRFSDGYRLAFTSVVNHDEQGLNKALEQIGYFSETILPDQRQAILNLVKIACEPMLVDEDYDFKASGLAQRLREAGTILSMEQEYWHTPPADALFLHRKIGGMYLLASRLGAKVNIRRLVEPHLLTDS
;
A
#
# COMPACT_ATOMS: atom_id res chain seq x y z
N MET A 1 -7.30 7.44 -12.55
CA MET A 1 -6.89 6.51 -11.47
C MET A 1 -5.57 5.82 -11.76
N GLN A 2 -5.40 5.18 -12.92
CA GLN A 2 -4.13 4.52 -13.28
C GLN A 2 -2.89 5.41 -13.04
N SER A 3 -2.87 6.63 -13.58
CA SER A 3 -1.74 7.55 -13.40
C SER A 3 -1.49 7.99 -11.94
N LEU A 4 -2.52 8.03 -11.09
CA LEU A 4 -2.34 8.35 -9.66
C LEU A 4 -1.67 7.21 -8.90
N LEU A 5 -2.08 5.98 -9.20
CA LEU A 5 -1.51 4.77 -8.60
C LEU A 5 -0.08 4.52 -9.11
N GLU A 6 0.16 4.77 -10.40
CA GLU A 6 1.51 4.76 -10.98
C GLU A 6 2.42 5.81 -10.31
N LEU A 7 1.92 7.04 -10.13
CA LEU A 7 2.65 8.08 -9.41
C LEU A 7 2.98 7.64 -7.98
N MET A 8 2.04 7.00 -7.27
CA MET A 8 2.28 6.50 -5.91
C MET A 8 3.44 5.51 -5.85
N PHE A 9 3.54 4.58 -6.81
CA PHE A 9 4.66 3.65 -6.87
C PHE A 9 5.98 4.37 -7.17
N LYS A 10 5.99 5.33 -8.10
CA LYS A 10 7.18 6.16 -8.40
C LYS A 10 7.62 6.98 -7.18
N GLU A 11 6.68 7.59 -6.48
CA GLU A 11 6.94 8.32 -5.23
C GLU A 11 7.58 7.43 -4.17
N LEU A 12 7.10 6.20 -4.02
CA LEU A 12 7.60 5.26 -3.01
C LEU A 12 8.97 4.67 -3.39
N PHE A 13 9.17 4.31 -4.66
CA PHE A 13 10.28 3.46 -5.10
C PHE A 13 11.39 4.20 -5.85
N ASP A 14 11.05 5.24 -6.58
CA ASP A 14 12.00 5.95 -7.45
C ASP A 14 12.41 7.27 -6.79
N PHE A 15 11.43 8.09 -6.40
CA PHE A 15 11.67 9.39 -5.78
C PHE A 15 11.95 9.29 -4.29
N LYS A 16 11.44 8.23 -3.64
CA LYS A 16 11.49 8.02 -2.18
C LYS A 16 10.96 9.24 -1.42
N MET A 17 9.98 9.88 -2.02
CA MET A 17 9.40 11.13 -1.60
C MET A 17 7.91 11.05 -1.91
N VAL A 18 7.09 10.90 -0.87
CA VAL A 18 5.68 10.54 -1.00
C VAL A 18 4.81 11.67 -0.46
N GLN A 19 3.87 12.14 -1.28
CA GLN A 19 2.80 13.00 -0.80
C GLN A 19 1.81 12.19 0.03
N THR A 20 1.86 12.33 1.35
CA THR A 20 1.10 11.47 2.28
C THR A 20 -0.30 11.99 2.62
N ASP A 21 -0.63 13.20 2.17
CA ASP A 21 -1.97 13.75 2.30
C ASP A 21 -2.94 13.04 1.35
N PRO A 22 -3.99 12.38 1.86
CA PRO A 22 -4.99 11.73 1.03
C PRO A 22 -5.96 12.72 0.34
N ASN A 23 -5.79 14.04 0.53
CA ASN A 23 -6.68 15.03 -0.06
C ASN A 23 -6.55 15.09 -1.60
N PHE A 24 -7.62 14.65 -2.28
CA PHE A 24 -7.66 14.66 -3.74
C PHE A 24 -7.71 16.05 -4.36
N ALA A 25 -8.03 17.09 -3.60
CA ALA A 25 -7.93 18.47 -4.07
C ALA A 25 -6.49 18.90 -4.40
N ASN A 26 -5.49 18.12 -3.97
CA ASN A 26 -4.09 18.33 -4.33
C ASN A 26 -3.78 17.91 -5.78
N TYR A 27 -4.72 17.26 -6.47
CA TYR A 27 -4.59 16.83 -7.85
C TYR A 27 -5.59 17.55 -8.73
N LEU A 28 -5.11 18.12 -9.84
CA LEU A 28 -5.94 18.72 -10.88
C LEU A 28 -5.92 17.84 -12.13
N TYR A 29 -7.08 17.35 -12.56
CA TYR A 29 -7.18 16.73 -13.87
C TYR A 29 -7.30 17.81 -14.95
N VAL A 30 -6.27 17.92 -15.79
CA VAL A 30 -6.21 18.86 -16.91
C VAL A 30 -6.81 18.17 -18.13
N GLU A 31 -8.08 18.49 -18.44
CA GLU A 31 -8.84 17.80 -19.48
C GLU A 31 -8.22 17.91 -20.86
N GLN A 32 -7.63 19.08 -21.19
CA GLN A 32 -7.05 19.36 -22.51
C GLN A 32 -5.86 18.45 -22.82
N THR A 33 -5.03 18.16 -21.82
CA THR A 33 -3.82 17.33 -21.99
C THR A 33 -3.98 15.92 -21.42
N ARG A 34 -5.10 15.65 -20.73
CA ARG A 34 -5.36 14.41 -19.98
C ARG A 34 -4.27 14.10 -18.94
N GLN A 35 -3.67 15.15 -18.40
CA GLN A 35 -2.62 15.04 -17.38
C GLN A 35 -3.18 15.31 -15.98
N ILE A 36 -2.42 14.86 -14.99
CA ILE A 36 -2.67 15.19 -13.60
C ILE A 36 -1.65 16.24 -13.17
N GLY A 37 -2.12 17.45 -12.89
CA GLY A 37 -1.34 18.49 -12.25
C GLY A 37 -1.27 18.24 -10.74
N LEU A 38 -0.07 18.38 -10.17
CA LEU A 38 0.17 18.29 -8.73
C LEU A 38 0.19 19.71 -8.17
N LEU A 39 -0.76 20.04 -7.30
CA LEU A 39 -0.98 21.40 -6.79
C LEU A 39 -0.28 21.65 -5.46
N ASP A 40 -0.11 20.63 -4.63
CA ASP A 40 0.42 20.77 -3.28
C ASP A 40 1.43 19.66 -2.95
N PHE A 41 2.54 20.06 -2.34
CA PHE A 41 3.61 19.20 -1.85
C PHE A 41 3.91 19.41 -0.35
N GLY A 42 3.08 20.16 0.39
CA GLY A 42 3.31 20.54 1.78
C GLY A 42 3.30 19.37 2.79
N ALA A 43 2.69 18.25 2.42
CA ALA A 43 2.63 17.02 3.23
C ALA A 43 3.51 15.88 2.67
N THR A 44 4.57 16.26 1.96
CA THR A 44 5.53 15.32 1.40
C THR A 44 6.47 14.81 2.48
N ARG A 45 6.75 13.51 2.47
CA ARG A 45 7.69 12.86 3.38
C ARG A 45 8.77 12.13 2.60
N GLU A 46 10.00 12.24 3.06
CA GLU A 46 11.10 11.43 2.59
C GLU A 46 11.08 10.06 3.26
N TYR A 47 11.31 9.02 2.47
CA TYR A 47 11.34 7.64 2.90
C TYR A 47 12.76 7.10 2.73
N SER A 48 13.33 6.51 3.78
CA SER A 48 14.67 5.92 3.70
C SER A 48 14.72 4.75 2.72
N ASP A 49 15.89 4.47 2.16
CA ASP A 49 16.14 3.30 1.30
C ASP A 49 15.66 2.01 1.98
N ARG A 50 16.03 1.82 3.25
CA ARG A 50 15.60 0.68 4.06
C ARG A 50 14.08 0.54 4.09
N PHE A 51 13.35 1.65 4.20
CA PHE A 51 11.90 1.61 4.25
C PHE A 51 11.28 1.29 2.88
N SER A 52 11.75 1.98 1.83
CA SER A 52 11.31 1.77 0.45
C SER A 52 11.58 0.34 -0.01
N ASP A 53 12.79 -0.17 0.22
CA ASP A 53 13.18 -1.55 -0.09
C ASP A 53 12.41 -2.58 0.74
N GLY A 54 12.03 -2.22 1.96
CA GLY A 54 11.16 -3.03 2.79
C GLY A 54 9.80 -3.25 2.13
N TYR A 55 9.15 -2.19 1.63
CA TYR A 55 7.90 -2.32 0.88
C TYR A 55 8.08 -3.03 -0.45
N ARG A 56 9.22 -2.81 -1.12
CA ARG A 56 9.56 -3.51 -2.37
C ARG A 56 9.64 -5.02 -2.15
N LEU A 57 10.32 -5.44 -1.08
CA LEU A 57 10.40 -6.84 -0.68
C LEU A 57 9.02 -7.37 -0.27
N ALA A 58 8.22 -6.60 0.47
CA ALA A 58 6.88 -7.01 0.88
C ALA A 58 5.97 -7.29 -0.34
N PHE A 59 5.94 -6.37 -1.31
CA PHE A 59 5.12 -6.54 -2.52
C PHE A 59 5.62 -7.70 -3.38
N THR A 60 6.94 -7.82 -3.56
CA THR A 60 7.55 -8.97 -4.27
C THR A 60 7.17 -10.28 -3.60
N SER A 61 7.27 -10.34 -2.27
CA SER A 61 6.98 -11.54 -1.49
C SER A 61 5.51 -11.94 -1.57
N VAL A 62 4.58 -10.98 -1.51
CA VAL A 62 3.15 -11.27 -1.69
C VAL A 62 2.88 -11.82 -3.09
N VAL A 63 3.44 -11.19 -4.11
CA VAL A 63 3.32 -11.61 -5.51
C VAL A 63 3.85 -13.03 -5.73
N ASN A 64 4.98 -13.36 -5.11
CA ASN A 64 5.62 -14.68 -5.25
C ASN A 64 5.08 -15.72 -4.27
N HIS A 65 4.07 -15.37 -3.47
CA HIS A 65 3.56 -16.21 -2.37
C HIS A 65 4.64 -16.64 -1.36
N ASP A 66 5.68 -15.82 -1.18
CA ASP A 66 6.77 -16.04 -0.22
C ASP A 66 6.41 -15.47 1.15
N GLU A 67 5.91 -16.33 2.05
CA GLU A 67 5.57 -15.93 3.41
C GLU A 67 6.81 -15.54 4.24
N GLN A 68 7.95 -16.17 4.00
CA GLN A 68 9.18 -15.88 4.75
C GLN A 68 9.76 -14.53 4.35
N GLY A 69 9.77 -14.24 3.05
CA GLY A 69 10.15 -12.94 2.51
C GLY A 69 9.24 -11.83 3.02
N LEU A 70 7.92 -12.05 3.01
CA LEU A 70 6.96 -11.07 3.52
C LEU A 70 7.22 -10.79 5.00
N ASN A 71 7.43 -11.85 5.78
CA ASN A 71 7.71 -11.72 7.20
C ASN A 71 8.99 -10.91 7.49
N LYS A 72 10.08 -11.16 6.75
CA LYS A 72 11.32 -10.37 6.85
C LYS A 72 11.11 -8.91 6.42
N ALA A 73 10.31 -8.68 5.39
CA ALA A 73 9.98 -7.34 4.93
C ALA A 73 9.25 -6.53 6.00
N LEU A 74 8.25 -7.14 6.65
CA LEU A 74 7.49 -6.47 7.71
C LEU A 74 8.32 -6.25 8.97
N GLU A 75 9.27 -7.14 9.31
CA GLU A 75 10.29 -6.88 10.33
C GLU A 75 11.15 -5.66 9.97
N GLN A 76 11.65 -5.60 8.74
CA GLN A 76 12.49 -4.50 8.26
C GLN A 76 11.78 -3.15 8.34
N ILE A 77 10.49 -3.12 7.97
CA ILE A 77 9.65 -1.92 8.04
C ILE A 77 9.31 -1.55 9.49
N GLY A 78 9.31 -2.50 10.43
CA GLY A 78 9.06 -2.26 11.86
C GLY A 78 7.62 -2.54 12.31
N TYR A 79 6.91 -3.45 11.64
CA TYR A 79 5.53 -3.80 11.99
C TYR A 79 5.38 -4.55 13.31
N PHE A 80 6.45 -5.22 13.74
CA PHE A 80 6.41 -6.15 14.85
C PHE A 80 7.08 -5.52 16.08
N SER A 81 6.41 -5.63 17.23
CA SER A 81 7.06 -5.40 18.52
C SER A 81 7.98 -6.56 18.87
N GLU A 82 8.92 -6.34 19.78
CA GLU A 82 9.81 -7.40 20.30
C GLU A 82 9.05 -8.53 21.01
N THR A 83 7.85 -8.22 21.53
CA THR A 83 7.00 -9.13 22.31
C THR A 83 5.81 -9.68 21.52
N ILE A 84 5.81 -9.54 20.19
CA ILE A 84 4.67 -9.97 19.37
C ILE A 84 4.41 -11.47 19.50
N LEU A 85 3.13 -11.84 19.67
CA LEU A 85 2.71 -13.23 19.71
C LEU A 85 2.60 -13.81 18.29
N PRO A 86 2.81 -15.14 18.10
CA PRO A 86 2.69 -15.77 16.78
C PRO A 86 1.37 -15.49 16.05
N ASP A 87 0.24 -15.49 16.78
CA ASP A 87 -1.08 -15.27 16.18
C ASP A 87 -1.27 -13.81 15.73
N GLN A 88 -0.80 -12.84 16.52
CA GLN A 88 -0.78 -11.41 16.15
C GLN A 88 0.06 -11.19 14.90
N ARG A 89 1.24 -11.82 14.85
CA ARG A 89 2.15 -11.76 13.72
C ARG A 89 1.51 -12.31 12.45
N GLN A 90 0.85 -13.46 12.55
CA GLN A 90 0.11 -14.05 11.43
C GLN A 90 -1.06 -13.17 10.97
N ALA A 91 -1.78 -12.55 11.92
CA ALA A 91 -2.86 -11.62 11.59
C ALA A 91 -2.36 -10.41 10.78
N ILE A 92 -1.21 -9.85 11.13
CA ILE A 92 -0.57 -8.76 10.36
C ILE A 92 -0.18 -9.22 8.95
N LEU A 93 0.43 -10.40 8.82
CA LEU A 93 0.78 -10.97 7.51
C LEU A 93 -0.48 -11.12 6.64
N ASN A 94 -1.57 -11.63 7.20
CA ASN A 94 -2.83 -11.79 6.51
C ASN A 94 -3.45 -10.44 6.10
N LEU A 95 -3.39 -9.44 6.97
CA LEU A 95 -3.86 -8.08 6.66
C LEU A 95 -3.09 -7.48 5.47
N VAL A 96 -1.77 -7.62 5.44
CA VAL A 96 -0.94 -7.13 4.33
C VAL A 96 -1.25 -7.89 3.03
N LYS A 97 -1.46 -9.21 3.10
CA LYS A 97 -1.89 -10.01 1.94
C LYS A 97 -3.23 -9.54 1.38
N ILE A 98 -4.21 -9.22 2.25
CA ILE A 98 -5.50 -8.65 1.82
C ILE A 98 -5.26 -7.30 1.12
N ALA A 99 -4.45 -6.42 1.71
CA ALA A 99 -4.16 -5.10 1.12
C ALA A 99 -3.51 -5.18 -0.26
N CYS A 100 -2.69 -6.21 -0.47
CA CYS A 100 -1.96 -6.45 -1.72
C CYS A 100 -2.70 -7.36 -2.69
N GLU A 101 -3.91 -7.82 -2.39
CA GLU A 101 -4.74 -8.66 -3.27
C GLU A 101 -4.84 -8.13 -4.71
N PRO A 102 -4.99 -6.81 -4.97
CA PRO A 102 -5.04 -6.28 -6.34
C PRO A 102 -3.78 -6.57 -7.18
N MET A 103 -2.65 -6.88 -6.54
CA MET A 103 -1.37 -7.17 -7.20
C MET A 103 -1.23 -8.64 -7.64
N LEU A 104 -2.14 -9.51 -7.18
CA LEU A 104 -2.04 -10.96 -7.40
C LEU A 104 -2.59 -11.42 -8.75
N VAL A 105 -3.34 -10.57 -9.46
CA VAL A 105 -3.98 -10.89 -10.73
C VAL A 105 -3.58 -9.88 -11.80
N ASP A 106 -3.15 -10.35 -12.98
CA ASP A 106 -2.88 -9.50 -14.15
C ASP A 106 -4.19 -9.12 -14.87
N GLU A 107 -5.13 -8.56 -14.13
CA GLU A 107 -6.44 -8.16 -14.63
C GLU A 107 -6.89 -6.83 -14.03
N ASP A 108 -7.86 -6.21 -14.68
CA ASP A 108 -8.50 -4.99 -14.19
C ASP A 108 -9.24 -5.25 -12.86
N TYR A 109 -8.67 -4.74 -11.77
CA TYR A 109 -9.24 -4.92 -10.44
C TYR A 109 -10.37 -3.91 -10.18
N ASP A 110 -11.56 -4.40 -9.84
CA ASP A 110 -12.74 -3.60 -9.51
C ASP A 110 -12.82 -3.33 -8.00
N PHE A 111 -12.32 -2.16 -7.59
CA PHE A 111 -12.31 -1.72 -6.18
C PHE A 111 -13.70 -1.51 -5.58
N LYS A 112 -14.74 -1.36 -6.41
CA LYS A 112 -16.12 -1.19 -5.95
C LYS A 112 -16.77 -2.54 -5.68
N ALA A 113 -16.55 -3.51 -6.56
CA ALA A 113 -17.12 -4.85 -6.44
C ALA A 113 -16.39 -5.77 -5.44
N SER A 114 -15.09 -5.53 -5.17
CA SER A 114 -14.26 -6.46 -4.39
C SER A 114 -14.46 -6.44 -2.87
N GLY A 115 -15.17 -5.45 -2.33
CA GLY A 115 -15.33 -5.27 -0.88
C GLY A 115 -14.02 -5.07 -0.12
N LEU A 116 -12.92 -4.74 -0.79
CA LEU A 116 -11.57 -4.69 -0.20
C LEU A 116 -11.49 -3.76 1.02
N ALA A 117 -12.09 -2.57 0.92
CA ALA A 117 -12.09 -1.61 2.02
C ALA A 117 -12.80 -2.14 3.28
N GLN A 118 -13.88 -2.90 3.10
CA GLN A 118 -14.59 -3.54 4.22
C GLN A 118 -13.74 -4.65 4.85
N ARG A 119 -13.17 -5.55 4.03
CA ARG A 119 -12.30 -6.62 4.52
C ARG A 119 -11.07 -6.11 5.26
N LEU A 120 -10.45 -5.03 4.78
CA LEU A 120 -9.34 -4.36 5.48
C LEU A 120 -9.76 -3.79 6.83
N ARG A 121 -10.94 -3.18 6.90
CA ARG A 121 -11.49 -2.64 8.16
C ARG A 121 -11.78 -3.75 9.16
N GLU A 122 -12.37 -4.85 8.71
CA GLU A 122 -12.68 -6.02 9.55
C GLU A 122 -11.38 -6.66 10.08
N ALA A 123 -10.41 -6.93 9.20
CA ALA A 123 -9.10 -7.47 9.58
C ALA A 123 -8.36 -6.57 10.58
N GLY A 124 -8.39 -5.25 10.37
CA GLY A 124 -7.81 -4.28 11.31
C GLY A 124 -8.51 -4.26 12.67
N THR A 125 -9.84 -4.44 12.69
CA THR A 125 -10.63 -4.50 13.92
C THR A 125 -10.33 -5.75 14.72
N ILE A 126 -10.22 -6.91 14.07
CA ILE A 126 -9.81 -8.18 14.68
C ILE A 126 -8.43 -8.04 15.31
N LEU A 127 -7.47 -7.47 14.58
CA LEU A 127 -6.11 -7.25 15.06
C LEU A 127 -6.07 -6.37 16.34
N SER A 128 -6.90 -5.34 16.40
CA SER A 128 -6.91 -4.45 17.57
C SER A 128 -7.73 -4.99 18.75
N MET A 129 -8.90 -5.59 18.50
CA MET A 129 -9.87 -5.92 19.55
C MET A 129 -9.75 -7.37 20.04
N GLU A 130 -9.45 -8.31 19.15
CA GLU A 130 -9.40 -9.74 19.50
C GLU A 130 -7.99 -10.19 19.83
N GLN A 131 -7.00 -9.59 19.17
CA GLN A 131 -5.59 -9.94 19.32
C GLN A 131 -4.84 -9.00 20.27
N GLU A 132 -5.51 -8.00 20.86
CA GLU A 132 -4.97 -6.99 21.80
C GLU A 132 -3.63 -6.36 21.32
N TYR A 133 -3.43 -6.24 20.01
CA TYR A 133 -2.18 -5.74 19.44
C TYR A 133 -2.20 -4.22 19.33
N TRP A 134 -1.53 -3.55 20.28
CA TRP A 134 -1.47 -2.09 20.38
C TRP A 134 -0.16 -1.48 19.85
N HIS A 135 0.75 -2.31 19.33
CA HIS A 135 1.99 -1.79 18.75
C HIS A 135 1.66 -0.94 17.54
N THR A 136 2.10 0.31 17.61
CA THR A 136 1.88 1.28 16.55
C THR A 136 3.03 1.14 15.55
N PRO A 137 2.76 0.78 14.27
CA PRO A 137 3.79 0.80 13.24
C PRO A 137 4.45 2.18 13.16
N PRO A 138 5.67 2.28 12.59
CA PRO A 138 6.33 3.57 12.41
C PRO A 138 5.42 4.57 11.71
N ALA A 139 5.54 5.85 12.09
CA ALA A 139 4.68 6.90 11.56
C ALA A 139 4.64 6.89 10.02
N ASP A 140 5.78 6.67 9.38
CA ASP A 140 5.91 6.63 7.92
C ASP A 140 5.06 5.52 7.27
N ALA A 141 4.90 4.37 7.94
CA ALA A 141 4.01 3.29 7.50
C ALA A 141 2.54 3.69 7.61
N LEU A 142 2.16 4.33 8.71
CA LEU A 142 0.80 4.84 8.90
C LEU A 142 0.42 5.87 7.84
N PHE A 143 1.32 6.79 7.51
CA PHE A 143 1.10 7.79 6.48
C PHE A 143 0.98 7.16 5.08
N LEU A 144 1.84 6.20 4.76
CA LEU A 144 1.77 5.48 3.48
C LEU A 144 0.46 4.68 3.37
N HIS A 145 0.02 4.00 4.43
CA HIS A 145 -1.25 3.27 4.43
C HIS A 145 -2.44 4.18 4.24
N ARG A 146 -2.43 5.36 4.87
CA ARG A 146 -3.49 6.35 4.68
C ARG A 146 -3.58 6.79 3.21
N LYS A 147 -2.44 7.00 2.56
CA LYS A 147 -2.38 7.31 1.12
C LYS A 147 -2.96 6.17 0.28
N ILE A 148 -2.47 4.94 0.47
CA ILE A 148 -2.92 3.76 -0.30
C ILE A 148 -4.43 3.53 -0.09
N GLY A 149 -4.89 3.54 1.15
CA GLY A 149 -6.30 3.39 1.50
C GLY A 149 -7.16 4.50 0.89
N GLY A 150 -6.69 5.76 0.91
CA GLY A 150 -7.34 6.86 0.22
C GLY A 150 -7.48 6.60 -1.28
N MET A 151 -6.40 6.20 -1.96
CA MET A 151 -6.43 5.90 -3.39
C MET A 151 -7.39 4.76 -3.74
N TYR A 152 -7.47 3.71 -2.92
CA TYR A 152 -8.41 2.61 -3.12
C TYR A 152 -9.87 3.07 -2.92
N LEU A 153 -10.14 3.89 -1.91
CA LEU A 153 -11.46 4.48 -1.70
C LEU A 153 -11.86 5.39 -2.87
N LEU A 154 -10.93 6.18 -3.41
CA LEU A 154 -11.20 6.99 -4.59
C LEU A 154 -11.47 6.12 -5.83
N ALA A 155 -10.67 5.08 -6.07
CA ALA A 155 -10.90 4.14 -7.16
C ALA A 155 -12.31 3.53 -7.08
N SER A 156 -12.69 3.08 -5.88
CA SER A 156 -14.03 2.55 -5.59
C SER A 156 -15.13 3.58 -5.85
N ARG A 157 -14.97 4.82 -5.36
CA ARG A 157 -15.93 5.91 -5.55
C ARG A 157 -16.13 6.29 -7.02
N LEU A 158 -15.06 6.27 -7.81
CA LEU A 158 -15.10 6.55 -9.25
C LEU A 158 -15.56 5.35 -10.09
N GLY A 159 -15.72 4.16 -9.49
CA GLY A 159 -15.96 2.92 -10.24
C GLY A 159 -14.81 2.56 -11.18
N ALA A 160 -13.60 2.99 -10.84
CA ALA A 160 -12.42 2.76 -11.66
C ALA A 160 -11.97 1.30 -11.55
N LYS A 161 -11.65 0.71 -12.70
CA LYS A 161 -10.97 -0.57 -12.79
C LYS A 161 -9.52 -0.33 -13.19
N VAL A 162 -8.59 -0.90 -12.45
CA VAL A 162 -7.16 -0.68 -12.68
C VAL A 162 -6.43 -1.99 -12.46
N ASN A 163 -5.64 -2.41 -13.45
CA ASN A 163 -4.70 -3.50 -13.30
C ASN A 163 -3.49 -3.06 -12.45
N ILE A 164 -3.53 -3.35 -11.15
CA ILE A 164 -2.47 -2.97 -10.20
C ILE A 164 -1.21 -3.83 -10.39
N ARG A 165 -1.38 -5.10 -10.80
CA ARG A 165 -0.28 -6.00 -11.11
C ARG A 165 0.71 -5.37 -12.11
N ARG A 166 0.22 -4.82 -13.22
CA ARG A 166 1.07 -4.13 -14.22
C ARG A 166 1.74 -2.88 -13.71
N LEU A 167 1.12 -2.17 -12.76
CA LEU A 167 1.67 -0.95 -12.22
C LEU A 167 2.80 -1.22 -11.22
N VAL A 168 2.69 -2.30 -10.43
CA VAL A 168 3.72 -2.64 -9.44
C VAL A 168 4.89 -3.42 -10.05
N GLU A 169 4.66 -4.16 -11.13
CA GLU A 169 5.64 -5.06 -11.77
C GLU A 169 7.01 -4.43 -12.06
N PRO A 170 7.12 -3.20 -12.63
CA PRO A 170 8.42 -2.57 -12.87
C PRO A 170 9.21 -2.26 -11.60
N HIS A 171 8.56 -2.28 -10.44
CA HIS A 171 9.16 -1.98 -9.16
C HIS A 171 9.43 -3.23 -8.32
N LEU A 172 9.01 -4.42 -8.74
CA LEU A 172 9.30 -5.66 -8.00
C LEU A 172 10.78 -6.04 -8.12
N LEU A 173 11.29 -6.79 -7.14
CA LEU A 173 12.61 -7.38 -7.24
C LEU A 173 12.55 -8.53 -8.25
N THR A 174 13.44 -8.53 -9.24
CA THR A 174 13.65 -9.66 -10.13
C THR A 174 14.58 -10.67 -9.45
N ASP A 175 14.22 -11.95 -9.47
CA ASP A 175 15.14 -13.02 -9.10
C ASP A 175 16.40 -12.88 -9.97
N SER A 176 17.56 -12.76 -9.32
CA SER A 176 18.88 -12.70 -9.98
C SER A 176 19.38 -14.08 -10.33
#